data_AF-A0A835PVQ7-F1
#
_entry.id   AF-A0A835PVQ7-F1
#
_cell.length_a   1.000
_cell.length_b   1.000
_cell.length_c   1.000
_cell.angle_alpha   90.00
_cell.angle_beta   90.00
_cell.angle_gamma   90.00
#
_symmetry.space_group_name_H-M   'P 1'
#
loop_
_entity.id
_entity.type
_entity.pdbx_description
1 polymer ?
#
loop_
_entity_poly.entity_id
_entity_poly.type
_entity_poly.pdbx_seq_one_letter_code
_entity_poly.pdbx_strand_id
1 'polypeptide(L)' 'MGQRIRRHEVFIDGRTLVKNGTTVGHKRLHRLPRAVTARRMKIRILESRGPPLLSAVGLHFDPHKPWNATKTS' A
#
# COMPACT_ATOMS: atom_id res chain seq x y z
N MET A 1 20.76 -4.68 -9.37
CA MET A 1 19.32 -4.44 -9.65
C MET A 1 18.84 -3.30 -8.77
N GLY A 2 18.60 -2.11 -9.33
CA GLY A 2 18.29 -0.90 -8.56
C GLY A 2 16.80 -0.70 -8.26
N GLN A 3 16.50 0.25 -7.38
CA GLN A 3 15.13 0.68 -7.06
C GLN A 3 14.48 1.40 -8.26
N ARG A 4 13.51 0.74 -8.92
CA ARG A 4 12.90 1.23 -10.17
C ARG A 4 11.63 2.05 -9.99
N ILE A 5 10.73 1.63 -9.09
CA ILE A 5 9.45 2.30 -8.86
C ILE A 5 9.70 3.67 -8.24
N ARG A 6 9.17 4.72 -8.88
CA ARG A 6 9.20 6.11 -8.40
C ARG A 6 7.86 6.52 -7.78
N ARG A 7 6.75 6.11 -8.40
CA ARG A 7 5.40 6.46 -7.97
C ARG A 7 4.44 5.29 -8.16
N HIS A 8 3.58 5.06 -7.18
CA HIS A 8 2.54 4.05 -7.22
C HIS A 8 1.31 4.45 -6.39
N GLU A 9 0.19 3.85 -6.74
CA GLU A 9 -1.06 3.92 -6.01
C GLU A 9 -1.51 2.53 -5.58
N VAL A 10 -2.25 2.47 -4.48
CA VAL A 10 -2.90 1.25 -4.00
C VAL A 10 -4.38 1.51 -3.85
N PHE A 11 -5.19 0.56 -4.30
CA PHE A 11 -6.64 0.61 -4.23
C PHE A 11 -7.19 -0.65 -3.57
N ILE A 12 -8.32 -0.51 -2.90
CA ILE A 12 -9.14 -1.59 -2.37
C ILE A 12 -10.58 -1.41 -2.86
N ASP A 13 -11.14 -2.42 -3.53
CA ASP A 13 -12.50 -2.37 -4.09
C ASP A 13 -12.83 -1.05 -4.83
N GLY A 14 -11.85 -0.54 -5.59
CA GLY A 14 -11.97 0.71 -6.36
C GLY A 14 -11.71 2.00 -5.58
N ARG A 15 -11.59 1.95 -4.24
CA ARG A 15 -11.25 3.11 -3.39
C ARG A 15 -9.74 3.24 -3.22
N THR A 16 -9.21 4.44 -3.39
CA THR A 16 -7.79 4.72 -3.21
C THR A 16 -7.40 4.59 -1.74
N LEU A 17 -6.42 3.74 -1.48
CA LEU A 17 -5.83 3.49 -0.16
C LEU A 17 -4.50 4.23 0.01
N VAL A 18 -3.70 4.27 -1.05
CA VAL A 18 -2.43 5.00 -1.13
C VAL A 18 -2.45 5.80 -2.41
N LYS A 19 -2.43 7.13 -2.31
CA LYS A 19 -2.50 8.04 -3.47
C LYS A 19 -1.13 8.46 -4.01
N ASN A 20 -0.15 8.64 -3.11
CA ASN A 20 1.18 9.17 -3.45
C ASN A 20 2.29 8.24 -2.95
N GLY A 21 2.15 6.93 -3.18
CA GLY A 21 3.20 5.99 -2.84
C GLY A 21 4.44 6.29 -3.68
N THR A 22 5.60 6.42 -3.05
CA THR A 22 6.84 6.73 -3.76
C THR A 22 7.62 5.44 -4.05
N THR A 23 8.84 5.34 -3.54
CA THR A 23 9.72 4.23 -3.84
C THR A 23 9.40 3.00 -2.97
N VAL A 24 9.55 1.80 -3.54
CA VAL A 24 9.36 0.53 -2.81
C VAL A 24 10.68 0.03 -2.22
N GLY A 25 11.76 0.01 -3.01
CA GLY A 25 13.06 -0.49 -2.56
C GLY A 25 13.05 -1.99 -2.27
N HIS A 26 13.76 -2.43 -1.23
CA HIS A 26 13.77 -3.83 -0.78
C HIS A 26 12.41 -4.26 -0.20
N LYS A 27 11.79 -3.41 0.62
CA LYS A 27 10.48 -3.66 1.22
C LYS A 27 9.77 -2.34 1.53
N ARG A 28 8.47 -2.28 1.23
CA ARG A 28 7.60 -1.16 1.60
C ARG A 28 6.36 -1.69 2.32
N LEU A 29 6.05 -1.10 3.47
CA LEU A 29 4.89 -1.44 4.26
C LEU A 29 3.97 -0.22 4.38
N HIS A 30 2.77 -0.32 3.81
CA HIS A 30 1.73 0.69 3.99
C HIS A 30 0.83 0.26 5.14
N ARG A 31 1.01 0.89 6.30
CA ARG A 31 0.18 0.63 7.48
C ARG A 31 -1.05 1.52 7.43
N LEU A 32 -2.21 0.89 7.57
CA LEU A 32 -3.48 1.59 7.64
C LEU A 32 -3.77 2.03 9.08
N PRO A 33 -4.51 3.13 9.28
CA PRO A 33 -4.97 3.52 10.61
C PRO A 33 -6.00 2.53 11.16
N ARG A 34 -6.67 1.78 10.28
CA ARG A 34 -7.67 0.76 10.64
C ARG A 34 -7.63 -0.44 9.72
N ALA A 35 -8.03 -1.58 10.26
CA ALA A 35 -8.32 -2.76 9.44
C ALA A 35 -9.43 -2.41 8.44
N VAL A 36 -9.30 -2.93 7.22
CA VAL A 36 -10.31 -2.75 6.18
C VAL A 36 -10.61 -4.10 5.57
N THR A 37 -11.90 -4.39 5.44
CA THR A 37 -12.40 -5.54 4.69
C THR A 37 -12.53 -5.15 3.22
N ALA A 38 -11.90 -5.91 2.32
CA ALA A 38 -11.98 -5.70 0.89
C ALA A 38 -11.90 -7.03 0.14
N ARG A 39 -12.52 -7.11 -1.04
CA ARG A 39 -12.47 -8.30 -1.91
C ARG A 39 -11.28 -8.28 -2.87
N ARG A 40 -10.87 -7.11 -3.32
CA ARG A 40 -9.80 -6.94 -4.32
C ARG A 40 -8.86 -5.80 -3.94
N MET A 41 -7.57 -6.06 -4.05
CA MET A 41 -6.51 -5.06 -3.98
C MET A 41 -5.93 -4.83 -5.38
N LYS A 42 -5.63 -3.58 -5.72
CA LYS A 42 -4.91 -3.22 -6.95
C LYS A 42 -3.73 -2.33 -6.61
N ILE A 43 -2.56 -2.64 -7.17
CA ILE A 43 -1.40 -1.75 -7.16
C ILE A 43 -1.23 -1.21 -8.57
N ARG A 44 -1.15 0.12 -8.71
CA ARG A 44 -0.89 0.78 -9.98
C ARG A 44 0.47 1.45 -9.90
N ILE A 45 1.43 1.00 -10.71
CA ILE A 45 2.72 1.65 -10.85
C ILE A 45 2.54 2.77 -11.87
N LEU A 46 2.77 4.01 -11.43
CA LEU A 46 2.56 5.20 -12.25
C LEU A 46 3.85 5.64 -12.93
N GLU A 47 4.98 5.50 -12.25
CA GLU A 47 6.29 5.90 -12.77
C GLU A 47 7.38 4.92 -12.34
N SER A 48 8.27 4.58 -13.28
CA SER A 48 9.42 3.72 -13.03
C SER A 48 10.62 4.09 -13.89
N ARG A 49 11.85 3.85 -13.40
CA ARG A 49 13.12 4.07 -14.14
C ARG A 49 13.41 2.98 -15.20
N GLY A 50 12.41 2.19 -15.57
CA GLY A 50 12.51 0.96 -16.38
C GLY A 50 11.54 -0.10 -15.86
N PRO A 51 11.36 -1.24 -16.55
CA PRO A 51 10.36 -2.25 -16.20
C PRO A 51 10.39 -2.59 -14.71
N PRO A 52 9.29 -2.35 -13.97
CA PRO A 52 9.26 -2.61 -12.54
C PRO A 52 9.22 -4.10 -12.27
N LEU A 53 10.05 -4.55 -11.34
CA LEU A 53 10.02 -5.92 -10.83
C LEU A 53 9.46 -5.88 -9.40
N LEU A 54 8.37 -6.59 -9.17
CA LEU A 54 7.82 -6.84 -7.84
C LEU A 54 8.00 -8.34 -7.56
N SER A 55 8.81 -8.68 -6.56
CA SER A 55 9.05 -10.08 -6.19
C SER A 55 7.93 -10.67 -5.35
N ALA A 56 7.26 -9.86 -4.54
CA ALA A 56 6.18 -10.30 -3.67
C ALA A 56 5.25 -9.14 -3.27
N VAL A 57 4.01 -9.49 -2.98
CA VAL A 57 3.00 -8.61 -2.37
C VAL A 57 2.33 -9.38 -1.24
N GLY A 58 2.25 -8.77 -0.06
CA GLY A 58 1.62 -9.37 1.12
C GLY A 58 0.55 -8.47 1.71
N LEU A 59 -0.57 -9.07 2.10
CA LEU A 59 -1.63 -8.45 2.90
C LEU A 59 -1.59 -9.07 4.29
N HIS A 60 -1.56 -8.23 5.32
CA HIS A 60 -1.43 -8.68 6.70
C HIS A 60 -2.49 -8.01 7.58
N PHE A 61 -3.08 -8.81 8.46
CA PHE A 61 -3.94 -8.35 9.54
C PHE A 61 -3.19 -8.49 10.86
N ASP A 62 -3.14 -7.42 11.64
CA ASP A 62 -2.53 -7.38 12.98
C ASP A 62 -3.66 -7.27 14.01
N PRO A 63 -3.96 -8.36 14.76
CA PRO A 63 -5.06 -8.38 15.72
C PRO A 63 -4.78 -7.61 17.02
N HIS A 64 -3.53 -7.19 17.26
CA HIS A 64 -3.11 -6.62 18.54
C HIS A 64 -2.96 -5.10 18.51
N LYS A 65 -3.19 -4.46 17.37
CA LYS A 65 -3.06 -3.00 17.25
C LYS A 65 -4.38 -2.32 17.65
N PRO A 66 -4.44 -1.58 18.78
CA PRO A 66 -5.67 -0.96 19.24
C PRO A 66 -6.17 0.10 18.24
N TRP A 67 -7.47 0.05 17.97
CA TRP A 67 -8.19 1.06 17.19
C TRP A 67 -8.23 2.37 17.97
N ASN A 68 -7.50 3.39 17.50
CA ASN A 68 -7.70 4.75 17.98
C ASN A 68 -9.01 5.28 17.35
N ALA A 69 -10.13 5.03 18.02
CA ALA A 69 -11.36 5.78 17.80
C ALA A 69 -11.07 7.24 18.17
N THR A 70 -10.70 8.07 17.19
CA THR A 70 -10.71 9.51 17.41
C THR A 70 -12.17 9.89 17.63
N LYS A 71 -12.57 10.08 18.89
CA LYS A 71 -13.83 10.75 19.23
C LYS A 71 -13.69 12.18 18.75
N THR A 72 -14.39 12.54 17.68
CA THR A 72 -14.65 13.94 17.38
C THR A 72 -15.71 14.41 18.36
N SER A 73 -15.32 15.35 19.22
CA SER A 73 -16.19 16.11 20.11
C SER A 73 -17.01 17.14 19.35
#